data_AF-A0ABD3QWC7-F1
#
_entry.id   AF-A0ABD3QWC7-F1
#
_cell.length_a   1.000
_cell.length_b   1.000
_cell.length_c   1.000
_cell.angle_alpha   90.00
_cell.angle_beta   90.00
_cell.angle_gamma   90.00
#
_symmetry.space_group_name_H-M   'P 1'
#
loop_
_entity.id
_entity.type
_entity.pdbx_description
1 polymer ?
#
loop_
_entity_poly.entity_id
_entity_poly.type
_entity_poly.pdbx_seq_one_letter_code
_entity_poly.pdbx_strand_id
1 'polypeptide(L)'
;MTTSCATAAEDDNNDVPSPPPLSYSEGAKLPSNAPSWAISASERLARRRRLRSSSSSSSSSSASSSPPPSHPPSSVDPPPGVTRVLLHSCCAPCSGAMIEEMLSAPALEEVVVFFYNPNIHPRREYEIRKDENKRHCEALGIVFVDVDYDPEAWHARTRGMEYDPERGRRCTACFDMRMEHARPTTTNATSRWKDAVQVDASGVRAVEGYGGRLVYWRRDWQTDEMTLRKYEVSARERFYKQEYCGCSHSLRDSNDWRKANGIPRIRIGGETAGLGGRYFTDPIKDAEEESRDVVDEFFAVANEIAGVVSTTGDGEDLVARRREALRAYGERRKCEKDDGVVNGLNNW
;
A
#
# COMPACT_ATOMS: atom_id res chain seq x y z
N MET A 1 -0.78 -32.61 45.07
CA MET A 1 0.13 -31.52 45.46
C MET A 1 0.56 -30.83 44.19
N THR A 2 0.06 -29.61 44.01
CA THR A 2 0.25 -28.75 42.84
C THR A 2 1.65 -28.17 42.83
N THR A 3 2.47 -28.55 41.87
CA THR A 3 3.73 -27.85 41.57
C THR A 3 3.41 -26.75 40.57
N SER A 4 3.27 -25.53 41.07
CA SER A 4 3.21 -24.30 40.29
C SER A 4 4.56 -24.09 39.62
N CYS A 5 4.60 -24.09 38.29
CA CYS A 5 5.73 -23.60 37.52
C CYS A 5 5.36 -22.20 37.03
N ALA A 6 5.81 -21.18 37.77
CA ALA A 6 5.86 -19.83 37.27
C ALA A 6 6.97 -19.78 36.22
N THR A 7 6.63 -19.42 34.99
CA THR A 7 7.62 -19.03 33.97
C THR A 7 7.33 -17.60 33.60
N ALA A 8 8.34 -16.76 33.86
CA ALA A 8 8.39 -15.36 33.58
C ALA A 8 8.03 -15.08 32.11
N ALA A 9 7.17 -14.08 31.90
CA ALA A 9 7.14 -13.37 30.64
C ALA A 9 8.43 -12.54 30.59
N GLU A 10 9.41 -13.01 29.83
CA GLU A 10 10.52 -12.16 29.43
C GLU A 10 9.98 -11.18 28.38
N ASP A 11 9.96 -9.91 28.76
CA ASP A 11 9.73 -8.77 27.88
C ASP A 11 10.79 -8.80 26.77
N ASP A 12 10.44 -9.31 25.60
CA ASP A 12 11.22 -9.17 24.37
C ASP A 12 11.03 -7.76 23.79
N ASN A 13 11.34 -6.76 24.62
CA ASN A 13 11.46 -5.36 24.26
C ASN A 13 12.86 -5.14 23.66
N ASN A 14 13.16 -5.84 22.56
CA ASN A 14 14.29 -5.49 21.73
C ASN A 14 13.88 -4.31 20.85
N ASP A 15 14.08 -3.10 21.41
CA ASP A 15 14.13 -1.84 20.69
C ASP A 15 14.91 -2.03 19.38
N VAL A 16 14.19 -2.02 18.26
CA VAL A 16 14.85 -1.80 16.97
C VAL A 16 15.27 -0.34 17.01
N PRO A 17 16.57 -0.03 16.97
CA PRO A 17 16.99 1.36 16.98
C PRO A 17 16.31 2.06 15.81
N SER A 18 15.61 3.15 16.12
CA SER A 18 15.18 4.10 15.10
C SER A 18 16.39 4.39 14.22
N PRO A 19 16.27 4.36 12.88
CA PRO A 19 17.38 4.74 12.03
C PRO A 19 17.89 6.11 12.51
N PRO A 20 19.22 6.31 12.59
CA PRO A 20 19.77 7.54 13.16
C PRO A 20 19.10 8.74 12.48
N PRO A 21 18.70 9.78 13.25
CA PRO A 21 18.15 10.97 12.64
C PRO A 21 19.17 11.47 11.62
N LEU A 22 18.74 11.62 10.37
CA LEU A 22 19.55 12.38 9.43
C LEU A 22 19.70 13.76 10.04
N SER A 23 20.94 14.12 10.39
CA SER A 23 21.26 15.52 10.61
C SER A 23 21.00 16.21 9.29
N TYR A 24 19.85 16.87 9.17
CA TYR A 24 19.66 17.85 8.14
C TYR A 24 20.66 18.97 8.45
N SER A 25 21.86 18.89 7.85
CA SER A 25 22.59 20.11 7.59
C SER A 25 21.65 20.97 6.76
N GLU A 26 21.29 22.15 7.25
CA GLU A 26 20.53 23.13 6.50
C GLU A 26 21.03 23.14 5.03
N GLY A 27 20.18 22.70 4.11
CA GLY A 27 20.49 22.70 2.68
C GLY A 27 21.05 21.40 2.08
N ALA A 28 20.44 20.24 2.35
CA ALA A 28 20.60 19.07 1.47
C ALA A 28 20.14 19.42 0.04
N LYS A 29 21.07 19.80 -0.82
CA LYS A 29 20.84 20.05 -2.24
C LYS A 29 20.60 18.71 -2.93
N LEU A 30 19.56 18.64 -3.76
CA LEU A 30 19.35 17.54 -4.70
C LEU A 30 20.63 17.32 -5.54
N PRO A 31 20.96 16.06 -5.90
CA PRO A 31 22.12 15.78 -6.75
C PRO A 31 21.99 16.53 -8.08
N SER A 32 23.13 16.91 -8.69
CA SER A 32 23.18 17.80 -9.86
C SER A 32 22.51 17.24 -11.14
N ASN A 33 22.10 15.97 -11.12
CA ASN A 33 21.36 15.27 -12.17
C ASN A 33 19.89 15.03 -11.84
N ALA A 34 19.35 15.63 -10.79
CA ALA A 34 17.93 15.51 -10.45
C ALA A 34 17.06 16.06 -11.60
N PRO A 35 16.02 15.32 -12.05
CA PRO A 35 15.18 15.75 -13.15
C PRO A 35 14.46 17.07 -12.79
N SER A 36 14.26 17.93 -13.79
CA SER A 36 13.80 19.32 -13.60
C SER A 36 12.49 19.43 -12.83
N TRP A 37 11.61 18.42 -12.94
CA TRP A 37 10.35 18.37 -12.21
C TRP A 37 10.52 18.16 -10.69
N ALA A 38 11.58 17.46 -10.24
CA ALA A 38 11.88 17.22 -8.82
C ALA A 38 12.49 18.46 -8.15
N ILE A 39 13.30 19.21 -8.90
CA ILE A 39 13.79 20.54 -8.51
C ILE A 39 12.61 21.50 -8.37
N SER A 40 11.69 21.47 -9.34
CA SER A 40 10.49 22.30 -9.35
C SER A 40 9.50 21.96 -8.22
N ALA A 41 9.37 20.68 -7.85
CA ALA A 41 8.58 20.25 -6.69
C ALA A 41 9.18 20.76 -5.37
N SER A 42 10.50 20.64 -5.20
CA SER A 42 11.22 21.17 -4.02
C SER A 42 11.13 22.70 -3.90
N GLU A 43 11.28 23.43 -5.01
CA GLU A 43 11.11 24.89 -5.06
C GLU A 43 9.67 25.33 -4.76
N ARG A 44 8.67 24.60 -5.30
CA ARG A 44 7.25 24.83 -4.98
C ARG A 44 6.95 24.51 -3.51
N LEU A 45 7.53 23.47 -2.94
CA LEU A 45 7.41 23.11 -1.51
C LEU A 45 8.00 24.20 -0.62
N ALA A 46 9.21 24.69 -0.96
CA ALA A 46 9.87 25.78 -0.27
C ALA A 46 9.07 27.10 -0.37
N ARG A 47 8.46 27.36 -1.54
CA ARG A 47 7.55 28.50 -1.73
C ARG A 47 6.27 28.34 -0.91
N ARG A 48 5.67 27.14 -0.85
CA ARG A 48 4.47 26.84 -0.03
C ARG A 48 4.75 26.96 1.47
N ARG A 49 5.92 26.52 1.95
CA ARG A 49 6.37 26.72 3.35
C ARG A 49 6.50 28.21 3.68
N ARG A 50 7.08 29.01 2.78
CA ARG A 50 7.14 30.48 2.92
C ARG A 50 5.74 31.11 2.94
N LEU A 51 4.84 30.67 2.05
CA LEU A 51 3.46 31.17 1.97
C LEU A 51 2.61 30.82 3.20
N ARG A 52 2.79 29.63 3.80
CA ARG A 52 2.16 29.26 5.08
C ARG A 52 2.73 30.02 6.28
N SER A 53 4.02 30.40 6.25
CA SER A 53 4.59 31.30 7.26
C SER A 53 4.18 32.77 7.08
N SER A 54 3.70 33.15 5.88
CA SER A 54 3.37 34.53 5.52
C SER A 54 1.87 34.76 5.31
N SER A 55 0.99 33.84 5.72
CA SER A 55 -0.47 34.07 5.70
C SER A 55 -0.90 34.96 6.87
N SER A 56 -0.39 36.19 6.85
CA SER A 56 -1.02 37.42 7.30
C SER A 56 -0.71 38.47 6.21
N SER A 57 -1.76 38.98 5.55
CA SER A 57 -1.81 40.06 4.53
C SER A 57 -1.78 39.70 3.02
N SER A 58 -3.00 39.63 2.48
CA SER A 58 -3.59 40.22 1.25
C SER A 58 -2.78 40.54 -0.05
N SER A 59 -3.31 39.97 -1.14
CA SER A 59 -3.78 40.54 -2.44
C SER A 59 -2.86 40.89 -3.66
N SER A 60 -3.33 40.37 -4.82
CA SER A 60 -3.52 40.95 -6.18
C SER A 60 -2.46 40.84 -7.32
N SER A 61 -2.86 40.08 -8.36
CA SER A 61 -3.09 40.43 -9.80
C SER A 61 -2.01 40.42 -10.91
N SER A 62 -2.42 39.78 -12.02
CA SER A 62 -2.21 40.06 -13.47
C SER A 62 -1.08 39.35 -14.28
N ALA A 63 -1.33 39.17 -15.59
CA ALA A 63 -0.88 38.09 -16.49
C ALA A 63 -0.17 38.55 -17.81
N SER A 64 0.30 37.56 -18.62
CA SER A 64 0.70 37.56 -20.08
C SER A 64 2.22 37.74 -20.37
N SER A 65 2.96 37.07 -21.31
CA SER A 65 2.73 36.09 -22.41
C SER A 65 4.06 35.57 -23.08
N SER A 66 4.17 34.23 -23.35
CA SER A 66 4.83 33.40 -24.43
C SER A 66 6.34 33.50 -24.83
N PRO A 67 7.04 32.50 -25.48
CA PRO A 67 6.62 31.29 -26.28
C PRO A 67 7.40 29.94 -26.00
N PRO A 68 7.24 28.81 -26.77
CA PRO A 68 7.51 27.41 -26.34
C PRO A 68 8.85 26.80 -26.84
N PRO A 69 9.20 25.55 -26.46
CA PRO A 69 8.86 24.40 -27.33
C PRO A 69 8.38 23.13 -26.61
N SER A 70 7.89 22.23 -27.46
CA SER A 70 7.03 21.06 -27.29
C SER A 70 7.69 19.76 -26.82
N HIS A 71 7.15 19.18 -25.76
CA HIS A 71 6.85 17.75 -25.59
C HIS A 71 5.57 17.64 -24.74
N PRO A 72 4.67 16.67 -24.97
CA PRO A 72 3.34 16.69 -24.37
C PRO A 72 3.45 16.50 -22.85
N PRO A 73 2.83 17.35 -22.01
CA PRO A 73 2.64 17.00 -20.62
C PRO A 73 1.64 15.84 -20.61
N SER A 74 2.03 14.68 -20.11
CA SER A 74 1.09 13.71 -19.56
C SER A 74 0.47 14.31 -18.29
N SER A 75 -0.23 15.44 -18.44
CA SER A 75 -0.60 16.31 -17.33
C SER A 75 -1.34 15.48 -16.28
N VAL A 76 -0.79 15.49 -15.07
CA VAL A 76 -1.47 14.99 -13.89
C VAL A 76 -2.51 16.04 -13.51
N ASP A 77 -3.54 16.14 -14.34
CA ASP A 77 -4.65 17.03 -14.07
C ASP A 77 -5.67 16.26 -13.23
N PRO A 78 -6.05 16.79 -12.06
CA PRO A 78 -7.18 16.26 -11.32
C PRO A 78 -8.47 16.48 -12.11
N PRO A 79 -9.58 15.82 -11.75
CA PRO A 79 -10.87 16.06 -12.38
C PRO A 79 -11.24 17.56 -12.36
N PRO A 80 -11.96 18.08 -13.38
CA PRO A 80 -12.27 19.50 -13.46
C PRO A 80 -12.88 20.07 -12.18
N GLY A 81 -12.32 21.18 -11.68
CA GLY A 81 -12.76 21.84 -10.46
C GLY A 81 -12.24 21.23 -9.14
N VAL A 82 -11.48 20.13 -9.20
CA VAL A 82 -10.85 19.53 -8.02
C VAL A 82 -9.51 20.21 -7.74
N THR A 83 -9.42 20.92 -6.61
CA THR A 83 -8.18 21.56 -6.14
C THR A 83 -7.61 20.92 -4.88
N ARG A 84 -8.33 19.97 -4.27
CA ARG A 84 -7.91 19.27 -3.05
C ARG A 84 -8.11 17.77 -3.21
N VAL A 85 -7.12 17.01 -2.77
CA VAL A 85 -7.13 15.55 -2.82
C VAL A 85 -6.86 14.98 -1.44
N LEU A 86 -7.72 14.06 -1.03
CA LEU A 86 -7.50 13.17 0.09
C LEU A 86 -7.19 11.77 -0.48
N LEU A 87 -5.91 11.39 -0.39
CA LEU A 87 -5.36 10.16 -0.96
C LEU A 87 -5.40 9.05 0.09
N HIS A 88 -6.19 8.00 -0.15
CA HIS A 88 -6.04 6.77 0.60
C HIS A 88 -4.68 6.14 0.28
N SER A 89 -3.85 5.92 1.29
CA SER A 89 -2.57 5.21 1.15
C SER A 89 -2.57 3.91 1.94
N CYS A 90 -2.21 2.82 1.27
CA CYS A 90 -2.03 1.52 1.91
C CYS A 90 -0.61 1.28 2.41
N CYS A 91 0.39 1.99 1.86
CA CYS A 91 1.81 1.80 2.13
C CYS A 91 2.69 2.91 1.51
N ALA A 92 3.89 3.19 2.06
CA ALA A 92 4.79 4.22 1.52
C ALA A 92 5.28 3.95 0.08
N PRO A 93 5.74 2.73 -0.28
CA PRO A 93 6.05 2.38 -1.68
C PRO A 93 4.90 2.65 -2.65
N CYS A 94 3.66 2.41 -2.20
CA CYS A 94 2.48 2.53 -3.02
C CYS A 94 2.11 4.00 -3.29
N SER A 95 2.41 4.91 -2.36
CA SER A 95 2.09 6.34 -2.46
C SER A 95 3.20 7.20 -3.03
N GLY A 96 4.48 6.84 -2.90
CA GLY A 96 5.59 7.75 -3.17
C GLY A 96 5.52 8.47 -4.52
N ALA A 97 5.49 7.71 -5.62
CA ALA A 97 5.38 8.28 -6.96
C ALA A 97 4.05 9.01 -7.19
N MET A 98 2.94 8.48 -6.67
CA MET A 98 1.62 9.11 -6.81
C MET A 98 1.57 10.48 -6.11
N ILE A 99 2.19 10.61 -4.94
CA ILE A 99 2.32 11.87 -4.21
C ILE A 99 3.19 12.86 -5.01
N GLU A 100 4.34 12.43 -5.54
CA GLU A 100 5.19 13.30 -6.37
C GLU A 100 4.42 13.86 -7.57
N GLU A 101 3.69 13.00 -8.28
CA GLU A 101 2.83 13.38 -9.40
C GLU A 101 1.75 14.38 -8.96
N MET A 102 1.05 14.15 -7.85
CA MET A 102 0.03 15.07 -7.32
C MET A 102 0.62 16.42 -6.89
N LEU A 103 1.80 16.44 -6.28
CA LEU A 103 2.48 17.68 -5.91
C LEU A 103 2.99 18.46 -7.11
N SER A 104 3.18 17.80 -8.26
CA SER A 104 3.55 18.44 -9.52
C SER A 104 2.36 19.13 -10.21
N ALA A 105 1.13 18.69 -9.92
CA ALA A 105 -0.10 19.19 -10.53
C ALA A 105 -0.39 20.66 -10.13
N PRO A 106 -0.37 21.63 -11.07
CA PRO A 106 -0.58 23.04 -10.74
C PRO A 106 -1.97 23.34 -10.17
N ALA A 107 -2.98 22.56 -10.56
CA ALA A 107 -4.37 22.72 -10.12
C ALA A 107 -4.60 22.26 -8.66
N LEU A 108 -3.71 21.45 -8.09
CA LEU A 108 -3.85 20.95 -6.72
C LEU A 108 -3.24 21.92 -5.71
N GLU A 109 -4.10 22.52 -4.90
CA GLU A 109 -3.72 23.38 -3.77
C GLU A 109 -3.33 22.54 -2.55
N GLU A 110 -4.00 21.40 -2.33
CA GLU A 110 -3.83 20.58 -1.13
C GLU A 110 -3.86 19.08 -1.44
N VAL A 111 -2.91 18.36 -0.84
CA VAL A 111 -2.86 16.90 -0.82
C VAL A 111 -2.79 16.47 0.65
N VAL A 112 -3.71 15.61 1.06
CA VAL A 112 -3.75 14.98 2.38
C VAL A 112 -3.65 13.48 2.18
N VAL A 113 -2.81 12.81 2.95
CA VAL A 113 -2.71 11.35 2.94
C VAL A 113 -3.54 10.79 4.08
N PHE A 114 -4.40 9.82 3.76
CA PHE A 114 -5.24 9.09 4.69
C PHE A 114 -4.77 7.64 4.74
N PHE A 115 -4.25 7.22 5.88
CA PHE A 115 -3.79 5.85 6.07
C PHE A 115 -4.85 5.04 6.79
N TYR A 116 -5.41 4.07 6.08
CA TYR A 116 -6.39 3.13 6.64
C TYR A 116 -6.29 1.78 5.96
N ASN A 117 -5.71 0.82 6.67
CA ASN A 117 -5.44 -0.50 6.12
C ASN A 117 -5.58 -1.56 7.24
N PRO A 118 -6.82 -1.79 7.72
CA PRO A 118 -7.10 -2.59 8.91
C PRO A 118 -6.73 -4.07 8.75
N ASN A 119 -6.59 -4.55 7.52
CA ASN A 119 -6.22 -5.93 7.25
C ASN A 119 -4.72 -6.20 7.35
N ILE A 120 -3.85 -5.20 7.47
CA ILE A 120 -2.41 -5.50 7.55
C ILE A 120 -2.18 -6.37 8.77
N HIS A 121 -1.63 -7.55 8.57
CA HIS A 121 -1.40 -8.55 9.61
C HIS A 121 0.00 -9.13 9.45
N PRO A 122 0.77 -9.31 10.53
CA PRO A 122 0.43 -9.02 11.93
C PRO A 122 0.51 -7.52 12.26
N ARG A 123 0.16 -7.12 13.50
CA ARG A 123 0.24 -5.73 13.98
C ARG A 123 1.59 -5.09 13.68
N ARG A 124 2.69 -5.83 13.85
CA ARG A 124 4.04 -5.34 13.56
C ARG A 124 4.21 -4.86 12.12
N GLU A 125 3.65 -5.57 11.15
CA GLU A 125 3.67 -5.14 9.75
C GLU A 125 2.87 -3.85 9.55
N TYR A 126 1.74 -3.71 10.25
CA TYR A 126 0.92 -2.50 10.19
C TYR A 126 1.71 -1.28 10.67
N GLU A 127 2.34 -1.38 11.84
CA GLU A 127 3.15 -0.29 12.40
C GLU A 127 4.31 0.09 11.47
N ILE A 128 5.05 -0.89 10.92
CA ILE A 128 6.14 -0.61 9.96
C ILE A 128 5.63 0.15 8.73
N ARG A 129 4.55 -0.35 8.11
CA ARG A 129 3.98 0.29 6.89
C ARG A 129 3.40 1.67 7.18
N LYS A 130 2.81 1.87 8.36
CA LYS A 130 2.23 3.14 8.81
C LYS A 130 3.32 4.17 9.09
N ASP A 131 4.28 3.82 9.94
CA ASP A 131 5.32 4.74 10.39
C ASP A 131 6.22 5.18 9.25
N GLU A 132 6.52 4.27 8.31
CA GLU A 132 7.28 4.61 7.10
C GLU A 132 6.53 5.61 6.20
N ASN A 133 5.21 5.42 6.04
CA ASN A 133 4.37 6.29 5.23
C ASN A 133 4.20 7.67 5.88
N LYS A 134 3.99 7.69 7.20
CA LYS A 134 3.94 8.89 8.00
C LYS A 134 5.25 9.68 7.90
N ARG A 135 6.39 9.01 8.10
CA ARG A 135 7.74 9.60 7.94
C ARG A 135 7.92 10.24 6.56
N HIS A 136 7.49 9.56 5.50
CA HIS A 136 7.57 10.09 4.14
C HIS A 136 6.69 11.34 3.96
N CYS A 137 5.45 11.32 4.44
CA CYS A 137 4.54 12.46 4.38
C CYS A 137 5.08 13.66 5.17
N GLU A 138 5.60 13.43 6.38
CA GLU A 138 6.20 14.47 7.22
C GLU A 138 7.41 15.14 6.54
N ALA A 139 8.29 14.36 5.91
CA ALA A 139 9.42 14.89 5.15
C ALA A 139 8.97 15.84 4.01
N LEU A 140 7.85 15.52 3.37
CA LEU A 140 7.23 16.33 2.32
C LEU A 140 6.32 17.46 2.87
N GLY A 141 6.11 17.54 4.17
CA GLY A 141 5.18 18.51 4.78
C GLY A 141 3.71 18.27 4.38
N ILE A 142 3.34 17.03 4.09
CA ILE A 142 1.99 16.59 3.77
C ILE A 142 1.27 16.21 5.07
N VAL A 143 0.00 16.58 5.18
CA VAL A 143 -0.84 16.15 6.30
C VAL A 143 -1.08 14.66 6.18
N PHE A 144 -0.75 13.92 7.24
CA PHE A 144 -1.00 12.48 7.37
C PHE A 144 -2.09 12.24 8.41
N VAL A 145 -3.19 11.63 7.98
CA VAL A 145 -4.30 11.23 8.83
C VAL A 145 -4.20 9.73 9.07
N ASP A 146 -3.95 9.36 10.32
CA ASP A 146 -3.91 7.99 10.79
C ASP A 146 -5.28 7.60 11.36
N VAL A 147 -5.78 6.42 11.02
CA VAL A 147 -7.06 5.90 11.50
C VAL A 147 -6.85 4.57 12.19
N ASP A 148 -7.65 4.34 13.23
CA ASP A 148 -7.58 3.18 14.10
C ASP A 148 -7.43 1.86 13.34
N TYR A 149 -6.47 1.07 13.79
CA TYR A 149 -6.28 -0.28 13.30
C TYR A 149 -7.37 -1.20 13.85
N ASP A 150 -8.38 -1.47 13.03
CA ASP A 150 -9.52 -2.33 13.36
C ASP A 150 -9.53 -3.64 12.54
N PRO A 151 -8.69 -4.63 12.89
CA PRO A 151 -8.63 -5.90 12.20
C PRO A 151 -9.92 -6.71 12.40
N GLU A 152 -10.64 -6.50 13.51
CA GLU A 152 -11.86 -7.22 13.85
C GLU A 152 -12.97 -6.89 12.86
N ALA A 153 -13.18 -5.61 12.56
CA ALA A 153 -14.14 -5.22 11.54
C ALA A 153 -13.77 -5.76 10.16
N TRP A 154 -12.47 -5.82 9.83
CA TRP A 154 -12.04 -6.39 8.55
C TRP A 154 -12.34 -7.89 8.49
N HIS A 155 -11.99 -8.65 9.53
CA HIS A 155 -12.28 -10.08 9.63
C HIS A 155 -13.78 -10.37 9.59
N ALA A 156 -14.59 -9.58 10.29
CA ALA A 156 -16.04 -9.70 10.26
C ALA A 156 -16.59 -9.50 8.83
N ARG A 157 -16.06 -8.52 8.09
CA ARG A 157 -16.46 -8.23 6.71
C ARG A 157 -16.01 -9.29 5.71
N THR A 158 -14.83 -9.89 5.91
CA THR A 158 -14.29 -10.93 5.02
C THR A 158 -14.62 -12.35 5.46
N ARG A 159 -15.50 -12.51 6.46
CA ARG A 159 -15.94 -13.82 6.94
C ARG A 159 -16.59 -14.60 5.80
N GLY A 160 -16.12 -15.82 5.59
CA GLY A 160 -16.52 -16.60 4.43
C GLY A 160 -15.88 -16.15 3.11
N MET A 161 -14.73 -15.50 3.14
CA MET A 161 -13.91 -15.21 1.95
C MET A 161 -12.44 -15.59 2.19
N GLU A 162 -12.17 -16.43 3.19
CA GLU A 162 -10.82 -16.75 3.68
C GLU A 162 -9.97 -17.48 2.64
N TYR A 163 -10.63 -18.17 1.71
CA TYR A 163 -10.01 -18.95 0.63
C TYR A 163 -10.34 -18.41 -0.76
N ASP A 164 -10.99 -17.24 -0.84
CA ASP A 164 -11.15 -16.58 -2.13
C ASP A 164 -9.76 -16.22 -2.69
N PRO A 165 -9.53 -16.39 -4.00
CA PRO A 165 -8.23 -16.08 -4.60
C PRO A 165 -7.92 -14.58 -4.54
N GLU A 166 -6.65 -14.21 -4.74
CA GLU A 166 -6.30 -12.82 -5.04
C GLU A 166 -7.03 -12.35 -6.29
N ARG A 167 -7.42 -11.06 -6.32
CA ARG A 167 -8.39 -10.51 -7.30
C ARG A 167 -9.79 -11.17 -7.23
N GLY A 168 -10.10 -11.91 -6.17
CA GLY A 168 -11.44 -12.46 -5.88
C GLY A 168 -12.31 -11.51 -5.04
N ARG A 169 -13.45 -12.01 -4.55
CA ARG A 169 -14.44 -11.21 -3.81
C ARG A 169 -13.88 -10.61 -2.52
N ARG A 170 -12.96 -11.32 -1.85
CA ARG A 170 -12.21 -10.80 -0.69
C ARG A 170 -11.55 -9.47 -0.98
N CYS A 171 -10.86 -9.35 -2.12
CA CYS A 171 -10.11 -8.14 -2.46
C CYS A 171 -11.08 -6.97 -2.69
N THR A 172 -12.20 -7.19 -3.38
CA THR A 172 -13.28 -6.20 -3.51
C THR A 172 -13.80 -5.76 -2.14
N ALA A 173 -14.15 -6.69 -1.25
CA ALA A 173 -14.65 -6.36 0.09
C ALA A 173 -13.63 -5.55 0.91
N CYS A 174 -12.34 -5.86 0.76
CA CYS A 174 -11.25 -5.14 1.38
C CYS A 174 -11.08 -3.72 0.82
N PHE A 175 -11.16 -3.56 -0.51
CA PHE A 175 -11.06 -2.25 -1.17
C PHE A 175 -12.24 -1.35 -0.83
N ASP A 176 -13.46 -1.88 -0.82
CA ASP A 176 -14.66 -1.16 -0.41
C ASP A 176 -14.51 -0.62 1.01
N MET A 177 -14.15 -1.46 1.98
CA MET A 177 -13.96 -1.04 3.37
C MET A 177 -12.96 0.12 3.51
N ARG A 178 -11.82 0.01 2.82
CA ARG A 178 -10.75 1.02 2.87
C ARG A 178 -11.18 2.35 2.23
N MET A 179 -12.01 2.30 1.19
CA MET A 179 -12.49 3.49 0.47
C MET A 179 -13.82 4.05 0.99
N GLU A 180 -14.56 3.30 1.82
CA GLU A 180 -15.71 3.82 2.57
C GLU A 180 -15.29 4.99 3.47
N HIS A 181 -14.10 4.88 4.07
CA HIS A 181 -13.53 5.84 5.00
C HIS A 181 -12.64 6.92 4.33
N ALA A 182 -12.29 6.75 3.06
CA ALA A 182 -11.24 7.53 2.38
C ALA A 182 -11.62 7.93 0.95
N ARG A 183 -11.55 9.23 0.61
CA ARG A 183 -11.99 9.77 -0.71
C ARG A 183 -11.11 10.94 -1.11
N PRO A 184 -10.75 11.19 -2.39
CA PRO A 184 -11.35 10.69 -3.62
C PRO A 184 -10.43 9.79 -4.49
N THR A 185 -9.29 9.31 -4.01
CA THR A 185 -8.41 8.43 -4.81
C THR A 185 -7.58 7.51 -3.91
N THR A 186 -6.90 6.50 -4.49
CA THR A 186 -6.29 5.40 -3.73
C THR A 186 -4.98 4.89 -4.33
N THR A 187 -3.99 4.64 -3.47
CA THR A 187 -2.75 3.95 -3.86
C THR A 187 -2.98 2.48 -4.20
N ASN A 188 -4.15 1.90 -3.91
CA ASN A 188 -4.46 0.56 -4.37
C ASN A 188 -4.42 0.47 -5.91
N ALA A 189 -4.60 1.59 -6.61
CA ALA A 189 -4.54 1.65 -8.06
C ALA A 189 -3.11 1.57 -8.64
N THR A 190 -2.05 1.69 -7.83
CA THR A 190 -0.65 1.74 -8.32
C THR A 190 0.04 0.38 -8.46
N SER A 191 -0.57 -0.68 -7.93
CA SER A 191 0.02 -2.02 -7.97
C SER A 191 -0.66 -2.89 -9.01
N ARG A 192 0.11 -3.46 -9.94
CA ARG A 192 -0.37 -4.35 -11.00
C ARG A 192 -0.84 -5.69 -10.43
N TRP A 193 -0.33 -6.09 -9.26
CA TRP A 193 -0.85 -7.25 -8.55
C TRP A 193 -2.33 -7.13 -8.18
N LYS A 194 -2.87 -5.90 -8.11
CA LYS A 194 -4.29 -5.63 -7.87
C LYS A 194 -5.02 -5.40 -9.20
N ASP A 195 -6.25 -5.91 -9.27
CA ASP A 195 -7.12 -5.67 -10.42
C ASP A 195 -7.60 -4.22 -10.44
N ALA A 196 -7.18 -3.45 -11.46
CA ALA A 196 -7.49 -2.03 -11.56
C ALA A 196 -9.01 -1.79 -11.68
N VAL A 197 -9.75 -2.68 -12.34
CA VAL A 197 -11.20 -2.55 -12.52
C VAL A 197 -11.92 -2.71 -11.17
N GLN A 198 -11.53 -3.68 -10.35
CA GLN A 198 -12.07 -3.86 -9.00
C GLN A 198 -11.76 -2.68 -8.08
N VAL A 199 -10.54 -2.15 -8.15
CA VAL A 199 -10.14 -0.97 -7.37
C VAL A 199 -10.97 0.24 -7.79
N ASP A 200 -11.06 0.53 -9.09
CA ASP A 200 -11.83 1.66 -9.60
C ASP A 200 -13.32 1.53 -9.31
N ALA A 201 -13.89 0.32 -9.46
CA ALA A 201 -15.30 0.08 -9.13
C ALA A 201 -15.57 0.34 -7.64
N SER A 202 -14.64 -0.02 -6.76
CA SER A 202 -14.73 0.28 -5.32
C SER A 202 -14.66 1.80 -5.08
N GLY A 203 -13.75 2.50 -5.75
CA GLY A 203 -13.64 3.97 -5.67
C GLY A 203 -14.91 4.70 -6.13
N VAL A 204 -15.52 4.25 -7.23
CA VAL A 204 -16.78 4.79 -7.76
C VAL A 204 -17.94 4.54 -6.80
N ARG A 205 -18.18 3.29 -6.37
CA ARG A 205 -19.24 2.95 -5.40
C ARG A 205 -19.14 3.79 -4.13
N ALA A 206 -17.91 3.99 -3.70
CA ALA A 206 -17.65 4.73 -2.51
C ALA A 206 -18.20 6.18 -2.67
N VAL A 207 -17.93 6.89 -3.78
CA VAL A 207 -18.33 8.31 -3.91
C VAL A 207 -19.81 8.50 -4.31
N GLU A 208 -20.47 7.44 -4.77
CA GLU A 208 -21.83 7.46 -5.32
C GLU A 208 -22.87 8.11 -4.39
N GLY A 209 -22.82 7.77 -3.10
CA GLY A 209 -23.77 8.29 -2.09
C GLY A 209 -23.63 9.78 -1.76
N TYR A 210 -22.63 10.48 -2.31
CA TYR A 210 -22.34 11.89 -1.96
C TYR A 210 -22.99 12.90 -2.89
N GLY A 211 -23.84 12.47 -3.83
CA GLY A 211 -24.61 13.36 -4.70
C GLY A 211 -23.72 14.27 -5.55
N GLY A 212 -22.57 13.75 -6.02
CA GLY A 212 -21.61 14.49 -6.84
C GLY A 212 -20.69 15.46 -6.08
N ARG A 213 -20.85 15.61 -4.75
CA ARG A 213 -19.95 16.46 -3.93
C ARG A 213 -18.51 15.93 -3.87
N LEU A 214 -18.33 14.63 -4.11
CA LEU A 214 -17.04 13.97 -4.17
C LEU A 214 -16.91 13.28 -5.51
N VAL A 215 -15.73 13.38 -6.11
CA VAL A 215 -15.42 12.80 -7.43
C VAL A 215 -14.26 11.85 -7.27
N TYR A 216 -14.44 10.57 -7.60
CA TYR A 216 -13.33 9.63 -7.59
C TYR A 216 -12.36 9.96 -8.72
N TRP A 217 -11.10 10.27 -8.39
CA TRP A 217 -10.06 10.52 -9.39
C TRP A 217 -9.54 9.20 -9.93
N ARG A 218 -10.26 8.70 -10.94
CA ARG A 218 -9.88 7.56 -11.75
C ARG A 218 -8.77 7.97 -12.73
N ARG A 219 -7.64 7.28 -12.66
CA ARG A 219 -6.52 7.41 -13.61
C ARG A 219 -5.81 6.07 -13.68
N ASP A 220 -5.22 5.77 -14.82
CA ASP A 220 -4.31 4.65 -14.93
C ASP A 220 -2.98 4.98 -14.24
N TRP A 221 -2.77 4.37 -13.08
CA TRP A 221 -1.55 4.48 -12.28
C TRP A 221 -0.63 3.26 -12.45
N GLN A 222 -0.98 2.32 -13.34
CA GLN A 222 -0.25 1.08 -13.55
C GLN A 222 0.60 1.10 -14.83
N THR A 223 0.89 2.27 -15.41
CA THR A 223 1.77 2.39 -16.58
C THR A 223 3.20 1.96 -16.24
N ASP A 224 4.01 1.64 -17.26
CA ASP A 224 5.40 1.25 -17.05
C ASP A 224 6.21 2.38 -16.41
N GLU A 225 5.97 3.61 -16.84
CA GLU A 225 6.63 4.81 -16.30
C GLU A 225 6.28 5.01 -14.81
N MET A 226 5.00 4.89 -14.45
CA MET A 226 4.57 5.00 -13.05
C MET A 226 5.12 3.86 -12.18
N THR A 227 5.20 2.65 -12.75
CA THR A 227 5.74 1.48 -12.04
C THR A 227 7.24 1.63 -11.79
N LEU A 228 8.00 2.08 -12.79
CA LEU A 228 9.42 2.40 -12.63
C LEU A 228 9.61 3.52 -11.60
N ARG A 229 8.86 4.62 -11.74
CA ARG A 229 8.95 5.77 -10.82
C ARG A 229 8.66 5.37 -9.38
N LYS A 230 7.67 4.50 -9.16
CA LYS A 230 7.35 3.94 -7.85
C LYS A 230 8.57 3.28 -7.21
N TYR A 231 9.29 2.45 -7.95
CA TYR A 231 10.47 1.77 -7.43
C TYR A 231 11.70 2.68 -7.31
N GLU A 232 11.86 3.68 -8.18
CA GLU A 232 12.90 4.70 -8.05
C GLU A 232 12.74 5.49 -6.74
N VAL A 233 11.53 5.94 -6.44
CA VAL A 233 11.21 6.61 -5.17
C VAL A 233 11.44 5.65 -4.01
N SER A 234 10.99 4.40 -4.14
CA SER A 234 11.12 3.42 -3.06
C SER A 234 12.57 3.12 -2.71
N ALA A 235 13.46 3.02 -3.69
CA ALA A 235 14.88 2.84 -3.43
C ALA A 235 15.54 4.10 -2.87
N ARG A 236 15.20 5.28 -3.42
CA ARG A 236 15.72 6.58 -2.96
C ARG A 236 15.37 6.86 -1.50
N GLU A 237 14.13 6.59 -1.10
CA GLU A 237 13.61 6.82 0.25
C GLU A 237 13.87 5.65 1.22
N ARG A 238 14.50 4.57 0.71
CA ARG A 238 14.74 3.31 1.40
C ARG A 238 13.48 2.75 2.06
N PHE A 239 12.42 2.61 1.28
CA PHE A 239 11.18 2.02 1.76
C PHE A 239 11.29 0.51 2.00
N TYR A 240 10.53 0.03 2.98
CA TYR A 240 10.41 -1.36 3.39
C TYR A 240 9.79 -2.20 2.26
N LYS A 241 10.53 -3.23 1.82
CA LYS A 241 10.10 -4.18 0.80
C LYS A 241 9.09 -5.15 1.40
N GLN A 242 7.83 -4.97 1.01
CA GLN A 242 6.70 -5.78 1.44
C GLN A 242 6.67 -7.09 0.63
N GLU A 243 6.48 -8.21 1.32
CA GLU A 243 6.57 -9.54 0.70
C GLU A 243 5.20 -10.19 0.41
N TYR A 244 4.11 -9.47 0.71
CA TYR A 244 2.72 -9.90 0.57
C TYR A 244 1.78 -8.67 0.62
N CYS A 245 0.52 -8.85 0.18
CA CYS A 245 -0.47 -7.77 0.09
C CYS A 245 -0.72 -7.06 1.43
N GLY A 246 -0.65 -7.83 2.53
CA GLY A 246 -0.76 -7.34 3.90
C GLY A 246 -1.79 -8.12 4.70
N CYS A 247 -2.81 -8.72 4.07
CA CYS A 247 -3.81 -9.49 4.80
C CYS A 247 -3.30 -10.87 5.25
N SER A 248 -3.88 -11.39 6.35
CA SER A 248 -3.50 -12.70 6.91
C SER A 248 -3.63 -13.84 5.90
N HIS A 249 -4.62 -13.76 5.00
CA HIS A 249 -4.78 -14.73 3.92
C HIS A 249 -3.67 -14.64 2.87
N SER A 250 -3.28 -13.44 2.44
CA SER A 250 -2.15 -13.27 1.53
C SER A 250 -0.82 -13.69 2.16
N LEU A 251 -0.65 -13.52 3.48
CA LEU A 251 0.53 -13.99 4.22
C LEU A 251 0.58 -15.53 4.26
N ARG A 252 -0.56 -16.17 4.56
CA ARG A 252 -0.71 -17.63 4.53
C ARG A 252 -0.35 -18.18 3.15
N ASP A 253 -1.01 -17.70 2.10
CA ASP A 253 -0.85 -18.23 0.74
C ASP A 253 0.59 -18.03 0.25
N SER A 254 1.19 -16.88 0.56
CA SER A 254 2.59 -16.57 0.27
C SER A 254 3.58 -17.51 0.98
N ASN A 255 3.29 -17.91 2.21
CA ASN A 255 4.16 -18.82 2.97
C ASN A 255 3.94 -20.28 2.58
N ASP A 256 2.73 -20.67 2.18
CA ASP A 256 2.44 -22.01 1.67
C ASP A 256 3.18 -22.25 0.34
N TRP A 257 3.15 -21.26 -0.57
CA TRP A 257 3.94 -21.30 -1.80
C TRP A 257 5.44 -21.36 -1.52
N ARG A 258 5.96 -20.52 -0.61
CA ARG A 258 7.37 -20.55 -0.21
C ARG A 258 7.79 -21.93 0.32
N LYS A 259 6.99 -22.51 1.21
CA LYS A 259 7.22 -23.85 1.76
C LYS A 259 7.27 -24.92 0.66
N ALA A 260 6.33 -24.89 -0.29
CA ALA A 260 6.29 -25.85 -1.39
C ALA A 260 7.53 -25.75 -2.30
N ASN A 261 8.19 -24.60 -2.35
CA ASN A 261 9.37 -24.33 -3.17
C ASN A 261 10.69 -24.30 -2.36
N GLY A 262 10.68 -24.73 -1.09
CA GLY A 262 11.88 -24.75 -0.24
C GLY A 262 12.42 -23.36 0.12
N ILE A 263 11.60 -22.32 0.01
CA ILE A 263 11.94 -20.93 0.32
C ILE A 263 11.60 -20.63 1.81
N PRO A 264 12.47 -19.90 2.55
CA PRO A 264 12.16 -19.48 3.91
C PRO A 264 10.90 -18.64 3.99
N ARG A 265 10.13 -18.79 5.07
CA ARG A 265 8.93 -17.98 5.34
C ARG A 265 9.25 -16.49 5.40
N ILE A 266 8.24 -15.68 5.09
CA ILE A 266 8.25 -14.22 5.27
C ILE A 266 8.64 -13.90 6.71
N ARG A 267 9.60 -12.98 6.87
CA ARG A 267 9.98 -12.40 8.15
C ARG A 267 9.51 -10.95 8.18
N ILE A 268 8.84 -10.54 9.25
CA ILE A 268 8.37 -9.17 9.44
C ILE A 268 9.47 -8.34 10.10
N GLY A 269 9.89 -7.27 9.43
CA GLY A 269 11.01 -6.44 9.90
C GLY A 269 12.38 -7.14 9.82
N GLY A 270 13.35 -6.66 10.62
CA GLY A 270 14.74 -7.15 10.59
C GLY A 270 15.52 -6.70 9.34
N GLU A 271 16.79 -7.11 9.22
CA GLU A 271 17.72 -6.60 8.19
C GLU A 271 17.55 -7.24 6.80
N THR A 272 16.93 -8.43 6.72
CA THR A 272 16.77 -9.19 5.47
C THR A 272 15.31 -9.50 5.21
N ALA A 273 14.87 -9.36 3.95
CA ALA A 273 13.63 -9.93 3.44
C ALA A 273 13.87 -11.40 3.10
N GLY A 274 12.83 -12.25 3.17
CA GLY A 274 12.98 -13.69 2.98
C GLY A 274 13.69 -14.09 1.67
N LEU A 275 13.60 -13.25 0.63
CA LEU A 275 14.21 -13.44 -0.69
C LEU A 275 15.25 -12.37 -1.09
N GLY A 276 15.69 -11.51 -0.17
CA GLY A 276 16.67 -10.47 -0.52
C GLY A 276 16.81 -9.36 0.51
N GLY A 277 17.05 -8.14 0.02
CA GLY A 277 17.15 -6.94 0.85
C GLY A 277 15.82 -6.55 1.49
N ARG A 278 15.87 -6.07 2.74
CA ARG A 278 14.71 -5.54 3.45
C ARG A 278 14.14 -4.26 2.84
N TYR A 279 14.94 -3.54 2.06
CA TYR A 279 14.58 -2.28 1.44
C TYR A 279 14.77 -2.37 -0.07
N PHE A 280 14.01 -1.58 -0.81
CA PHE A 280 14.21 -1.45 -2.26
C PHE A 280 15.60 -0.86 -2.54
N THR A 281 16.30 -1.44 -3.51
CA THR A 281 17.67 -1.02 -3.88
C THR A 281 17.89 -1.01 -5.38
N ASP A 282 17.10 -1.77 -6.15
CA ASP A 282 17.27 -1.90 -7.60
C ASP A 282 15.93 -1.63 -8.31
N PRO A 283 15.65 -0.35 -8.61
CA PRO A 283 14.38 0.05 -9.20
C PRO A 283 14.05 -0.66 -10.52
N ILE A 284 15.07 -0.98 -11.32
CA ILE A 284 14.87 -1.60 -12.63
C ILE A 284 14.43 -3.04 -12.43
N LYS A 285 15.16 -3.80 -11.62
CA LYS A 285 14.80 -5.17 -11.30
C LYS A 285 13.43 -5.28 -10.63
N ASP A 286 13.15 -4.41 -9.66
CA ASP A 286 11.87 -4.39 -8.95
C ASP A 286 10.69 -4.03 -9.89
N ALA A 287 10.92 -3.15 -10.87
CA ALA A 287 9.93 -2.82 -11.90
C ALA A 287 9.71 -3.97 -12.90
N GLU A 288 10.76 -4.70 -13.27
CA GLU A 288 10.69 -5.89 -14.12
C GLU A 288 9.92 -7.03 -13.43
N GLU A 289 10.13 -7.23 -12.12
CA GLU A 289 9.38 -8.19 -11.29
C GLU A 289 7.87 -7.88 -11.24
N GLU A 290 7.47 -6.62 -11.46
CA GLU A 290 6.07 -6.20 -11.61
C GLU A 290 5.77 -5.74 -13.05
N SER A 291 6.48 -6.25 -14.05
CA SER A 291 6.14 -6.01 -15.45
C SER A 291 4.74 -6.59 -15.77
N ARG A 292 4.09 -6.03 -16.79
CA ARG A 292 2.73 -6.48 -17.17
C ARG A 292 2.73 -7.96 -17.54
N ASP A 293 3.71 -8.40 -18.32
CA ASP A 293 3.85 -9.78 -18.77
C ASP A 293 4.00 -10.75 -17.58
N VAL A 294 4.87 -10.44 -16.62
CA VAL A 294 5.08 -11.27 -15.42
C VAL A 294 3.80 -11.39 -14.59
N VAL A 295 3.11 -10.26 -14.37
CA VAL A 295 1.88 -10.24 -13.58
C VAL A 295 0.76 -10.98 -14.30
N ASP A 296 0.61 -10.79 -15.60
CA ASP A 296 -0.44 -11.42 -16.39
C ASP A 296 -0.20 -12.94 -16.53
N GLU A 297 1.05 -13.37 -16.71
CA GLU A 297 1.43 -14.79 -16.68
C GLU A 297 1.11 -15.42 -15.32
N PHE A 298 1.49 -14.76 -14.22
CA PHE A 298 1.18 -15.24 -12.88
C PHE A 298 -0.33 -15.46 -12.68
N PHE A 299 -1.15 -14.48 -13.05
CA PHE A 299 -2.60 -14.59 -12.88
C PHE A 299 -3.24 -15.53 -13.90
N ALA A 300 -2.68 -15.71 -15.09
CA ALA A 300 -3.12 -16.75 -16.02
C ALA A 300 -2.97 -18.13 -15.39
N VAL A 301 -1.79 -18.43 -14.83
CA VAL A 301 -1.53 -19.71 -14.13
C VAL A 301 -2.39 -19.84 -12.88
N ALA A 302 -2.51 -18.79 -12.06
CA ALA A 302 -3.32 -18.83 -10.85
C ALA A 302 -4.81 -19.07 -11.15
N ASN A 303 -5.33 -18.43 -12.20
CA ASN A 303 -6.71 -18.61 -12.65
C ASN A 303 -6.93 -19.98 -13.30
N GLU A 304 -5.94 -20.52 -14.00
CA GLU A 304 -6.00 -21.89 -14.51
C GLU A 304 -6.05 -22.88 -13.35
N ILE A 305 -5.23 -22.72 -12.32
CA ILE A 305 -5.27 -23.59 -11.13
C ILE A 305 -6.64 -23.48 -10.43
N ALA A 306 -7.14 -22.26 -10.23
CA ALA A 306 -8.47 -22.04 -9.65
C ALA A 306 -9.60 -22.58 -10.56
N GLY A 307 -9.40 -22.50 -11.87
CA GLY A 307 -10.29 -22.95 -12.93
C GLY A 307 -10.34 -24.47 -13.05
N VAL A 308 -9.21 -25.17 -13.03
CA VAL A 308 -9.05 -26.63 -12.99
C VAL A 308 -9.69 -27.19 -11.70
N VAL A 309 -9.56 -26.45 -10.60
CA VAL A 309 -10.30 -26.70 -9.35
C VAL A 309 -11.82 -26.47 -9.49
N SER A 310 -12.27 -25.64 -10.44
CA SER A 310 -13.69 -25.36 -10.73
C SER A 310 -14.31 -26.23 -11.84
N THR A 311 -13.48 -26.81 -12.72
CA THR A 311 -13.93 -27.59 -13.89
C THR A 311 -14.06 -29.08 -13.61
N THR A 312 -13.66 -29.57 -12.44
CA THR A 312 -14.24 -30.80 -11.89
C THR A 312 -15.63 -30.42 -11.38
N GLY A 313 -16.61 -30.58 -12.27
CA GLY A 313 -17.99 -30.18 -12.04
C GLY A 313 -18.49 -30.62 -10.68
N ASP A 314 -18.80 -29.63 -9.85
CA ASP A 314 -19.94 -29.55 -8.95
C ASP A 314 -19.67 -28.38 -7.99
N GLY A 315 -20.53 -27.36 -8.00
CA GLY A 315 -20.46 -26.27 -7.01
C GLY A 315 -20.56 -26.78 -5.56
N GLU A 316 -20.99 -28.03 -5.36
CA GLU A 316 -20.92 -28.75 -4.10
C GLU A 316 -19.48 -29.10 -3.69
N ASP A 317 -18.55 -29.36 -4.62
CA ASP A 317 -17.16 -29.72 -4.32
C ASP A 317 -16.37 -28.51 -3.79
N LEU A 318 -16.60 -27.31 -4.33
CA LEU A 318 -15.96 -26.08 -3.83
C LEU A 318 -16.48 -25.72 -2.42
N VAL A 319 -17.77 -25.91 -2.16
CA VAL A 319 -18.37 -25.74 -0.82
C VAL A 319 -17.95 -26.86 0.14
N ALA A 320 -17.79 -28.09 -0.34
CA ALA A 320 -17.34 -29.24 0.44
C ALA A 320 -15.86 -29.13 0.81
N ARG A 321 -14.98 -28.78 -0.15
CA ARG A 321 -13.57 -28.47 0.08
C ARG A 321 -13.41 -27.26 0.98
N ARG A 322 -14.30 -26.27 0.88
CA ARG A 322 -14.34 -25.15 1.82
C ARG A 322 -14.82 -25.56 3.22
N ARG A 323 -15.80 -26.46 3.34
CA ARG A 323 -16.19 -27.07 4.64
C ARG A 323 -15.06 -27.93 5.21
N GLU A 324 -14.35 -28.68 4.38
CA GLU A 324 -13.22 -29.52 4.77
C GLU A 324 -12.03 -28.67 5.19
N ALA A 325 -11.70 -27.61 4.45
CA ALA A 325 -10.70 -26.62 4.82
C ALA A 325 -11.05 -25.90 6.13
N LEU A 326 -12.33 -25.56 6.34
CA LEU A 326 -12.84 -25.00 7.60
C LEU A 326 -12.87 -26.02 8.76
N ARG A 327 -13.05 -27.33 8.49
CA ARG A 327 -12.89 -28.39 9.51
C ARG A 327 -11.42 -28.57 9.87
N ALA A 328 -10.53 -28.62 8.88
CA ALA A 328 -9.09 -28.61 9.06
C ALA A 328 -8.58 -27.32 9.75
N TYR A 329 -9.32 -26.21 9.66
CA TYR A 329 -9.11 -24.99 10.43
C TYR A 329 -9.48 -25.16 11.91
N GLY A 330 -10.61 -25.81 12.19
CA GLY A 330 -11.00 -26.20 13.56
C GLY A 330 -10.00 -27.15 14.24
N GLU A 331 -9.33 -28.02 13.48
CA GLU A 331 -8.30 -28.92 13.98
C GLU A 331 -6.93 -28.23 14.13
N ARG A 332 -6.55 -27.34 13.19
CA ARG A 332 -5.32 -26.53 13.27
C ARG A 332 -5.31 -25.52 14.42
N ARG A 333 -6.48 -25.07 14.88
CA ARG A 333 -6.66 -24.25 16.12
C ARG A 333 -5.99 -24.84 17.37
N LYS A 334 -5.65 -26.14 17.39
CA LYS A 334 -5.06 -26.81 18.56
C LYS A 334 -3.52 -26.80 18.61
N CYS A 335 -2.81 -26.45 17.53
CA CYS A 335 -1.35 -26.64 17.45
C CYS A 335 -0.61 -25.40 16.97
N GLU A 336 -0.48 -24.37 17.82
CA GLU A 336 0.52 -23.30 17.64
C GLU A 336 1.01 -22.81 19.00
N LYS A 337 2.14 -23.35 19.50
CA LYS A 337 2.78 -22.88 20.73
C LYS A 337 4.32 -22.86 20.77
N ASP A 338 5.03 -23.04 19.66
CA ASP A 338 6.48 -23.29 19.74
C ASP A 338 7.41 -22.26 19.08
N ASP A 339 6.91 -21.29 18.30
CA ASP A 339 7.79 -20.53 17.38
C ASP A 339 7.98 -19.03 17.71
N GLY A 340 7.35 -18.49 18.76
CA GLY A 340 7.41 -17.06 19.10
C GLY A 340 6.79 -16.09 18.07
N VAL A 341 6.45 -16.59 16.87
CA VAL A 341 5.63 -15.93 15.85
C VAL A 341 4.30 -16.67 15.81
N VAL A 342 3.28 -16.08 16.44
CA VAL A 342 1.91 -16.56 16.36
C VAL A 342 1.46 -16.45 14.90
N ASN A 343 1.56 -17.53 14.13
CA ASN A 343 0.91 -17.67 12.81
C ASN A 343 -0.60 -17.94 12.95
N GLY A 344 -1.12 -17.70 14.15
CA GLY A 344 -2.52 -17.73 14.45
C GLY A 344 -3.25 -16.75 13.55
N LEU A 345 -3.90 -17.33 12.55
CA LEU A 345 -5.25 -16.93 12.17
C LEU A 345 -6.19 -16.83 13.40
N ASN A 346 -5.73 -17.28 14.58
CA ASN A 346 -6.35 -17.27 15.90
C ASN A 346 -6.12 -16.01 16.76
N ASN A 347 -5.81 -14.86 16.18
CA ASN A 347 -6.33 -13.61 16.73
C ASN A 347 -7.49 -13.11 15.85
N TRP A 348 -8.41 -14.01 15.47
CA TRP A 348 -9.89 -13.93 15.50
C TRP A 348 -10.53 -15.01 14.60
#